data_AF-A0A328N552-F1
#
_entry.id   AF-A0A328N552-F1
#
_cell.length_a   1.000
_cell.length_b   1.000
_cell.length_c   1.000
_cell.angle_alpha   90.00
_cell.angle_beta   90.00
_cell.angle_gamma   90.00
#
_symmetry.space_group_name_H-M   'P 1'
#
loop_
_entity.id
_entity.type
_entity.pdbx_description
1 polymer ?
#
loop_
_entity_poly.entity_id
_entity_poly.type
_entity_poly.pdbx_seq_one_letter_code
_entity_poly.pdbx_strand_id
1 'polypeptide(L)'
;MSAPVIAVPYGRVMASDPLIFENTWPASTIDAIPSVVHGNLDLTCDPDGSVFMSFSVGPVGAPPEDCEYTEFVFSPTQADTLATFLASRPRA
;
A
#
# COMPACT_ATOMS: atom_id res chain seq x y z
N MET A 1 -4.78 8.73 19.74
CA MET A 1 -3.77 7.84 19.14
C MET A 1 -3.27 8.54 17.89
N SER A 2 -1.97 8.83 17.81
CA SER A 2 -1.38 9.68 16.76
C SER A 2 -1.04 8.81 15.55
N ALA A 3 -1.50 9.19 14.35
CA ALA A 3 -1.17 8.49 13.11
C ALA A 3 0.32 8.69 12.76
N PRO A 4 1.01 7.68 12.19
CA PRO A 4 2.41 7.84 11.80
C PRO A 4 2.52 8.82 10.63
N VAL A 5 3.33 9.85 10.82
CA VAL A 5 3.70 10.82 9.79
C VAL A 5 4.79 10.20 8.92
N ILE A 6 4.47 9.77 7.70
CA ILE A 6 5.47 9.38 6.71
C ILE A 6 5.93 10.65 6.00
N ALA A 7 7.08 11.17 6.41
CA ALA A 7 7.85 12.09 5.59
C ALA A 7 8.57 11.24 4.54
N VAL A 8 8.19 11.34 3.28
CA VAL A 8 8.97 10.75 2.17
C VAL A 8 10.07 11.76 1.87
N PRO A 9 11.35 11.52 2.21
CA PRO A 9 12.41 12.43 1.84
C PRO A 9 12.59 12.31 0.33
N TYR A 10 12.35 13.42 -0.39
CA TYR A 10 12.76 13.58 -1.77
C TYR A 10 14.29 13.47 -1.85
N GLY A 11 14.76 12.25 -2.05
CA GLY A 11 16.17 11.91 -2.15
C GLY A 11 16.30 10.58 -2.87
N ARG A 12 16.25 10.65 -4.21
CA ARG A 12 16.66 9.62 -5.20
C ARG A 12 16.89 8.23 -4.58
N VAL A 13 15.80 7.51 -4.31
CA VAL A 13 15.89 6.11 -3.92
C VAL A 13 16.11 5.33 -5.22
N MET A 14 17.34 4.85 -5.44
CA MET A 14 17.61 3.78 -6.39
C MET A 14 17.12 2.47 -5.74
N ALA A 15 15.82 2.35 -5.45
CA ALA A 15 15.29 1.25 -4.64
C ALA A 15 15.19 0.00 -5.50
N SER A 16 16.18 -0.89 -5.39
CA SER A 16 16.01 -2.31 -5.74
C SER A 16 15.17 -3.06 -4.70
N ASP A 17 14.93 -2.46 -3.53
CA ASP A 17 14.31 -3.14 -2.39
C ASP A 17 12.86 -2.65 -2.24
N PRO A 18 11.88 -3.56 -2.16
CA PRO A 18 10.48 -3.20 -2.04
C PRO A 18 10.23 -2.46 -0.73
N LEU A 19 9.43 -1.40 -0.81
CA LEU A 19 8.94 -0.71 0.38
C LEU A 19 7.68 -1.43 0.87
N ILE A 20 7.78 -2.08 2.03
CA ILE A 20 6.71 -2.89 2.63
C ILE A 20 6.03 -2.11 3.75
N PHE A 21 4.71 -2.05 3.72
CA PHE A 21 3.87 -1.52 4.78
C PHE A 21 2.93 -2.59 5.30
N GLU A 22 3.09 -2.95 6.56
CA GLU A 22 2.18 -3.85 7.27
C GLU A 22 1.22 -3.02 8.11
N ASN A 23 -0.08 -3.27 7.98
CA ASN A 23 -1.08 -2.60 8.81
C ASN A 23 -2.30 -3.47 9.06
N THR A 24 -3.04 -3.11 10.09
CA THR A 24 -4.27 -3.78 10.51
C THR A 24 -5.45 -2.85 10.25
N TRP A 25 -6.44 -3.35 9.51
CA TRP A 25 -7.58 -2.55 9.06
C TRP A 25 -8.89 -3.13 9.60
N PRO A 26 -9.85 -2.27 10.00
CA PRO A 26 -11.21 -2.74 10.28
C PRO A 26 -11.83 -3.24 8.98
N ALA A 27 -12.47 -4.41 9.05
CA ALA A 27 -13.16 -5.03 7.93
C ALA A 27 -14.56 -5.49 8.34
N SER A 28 -15.38 -5.76 7.35
CA SER A 28 -16.67 -6.41 7.54
C SER A 28 -16.88 -7.45 6.46
N THR A 29 -17.44 -8.61 6.84
CA THR A 29 -17.89 -9.59 5.84
C THR A 29 -19.08 -9.03 5.04
N ILE A 30 -19.47 -9.74 3.96
CA ILE A 30 -20.69 -9.42 3.21
C ILE A 30 -21.96 -9.41 4.09
N ASP A 31 -21.95 -10.18 5.17
CA ASP A 31 -23.00 -10.23 6.20
C ASP A 31 -22.84 -9.16 7.29
N ALA A 32 -21.98 -8.17 7.07
CA ALA A 32 -21.67 -7.07 7.99
C ALA A 32 -21.13 -7.50 9.37
N ILE A 33 -20.51 -8.69 9.47
CA ILE A 33 -19.86 -9.13 10.70
C ILE A 33 -18.55 -8.34 10.85
N PRO A 34 -18.38 -7.53 11.92
CA PRO A 34 -17.14 -6.78 12.13
C PRO A 34 -15.97 -7.73 12.33
N SER A 35 -14.86 -7.43 11.69
CA SER A 35 -13.63 -8.20 11.79
C SER A 35 -12.42 -7.28 11.65
N VAL A 36 -11.25 -7.88 11.83
CA VAL A 36 -9.97 -7.21 11.67
C VAL A 36 -9.15 -8.05 10.69
N VAL A 37 -8.66 -7.40 9.65
CA VAL A 37 -7.77 -8.02 8.66
C VAL A 37 -6.38 -7.42 8.77
N HIS A 38 -5.38 -8.25 8.49
CA HIS A 38 -4.02 -7.81 8.32
C HIS A 38 -3.73 -7.68 6.83
N GLY A 39 -3.00 -6.65 6.44
CA GLY A 39 -2.62 -6.49 5.05
C GLY A 39 -1.22 -5.94 4.88
N ASN A 40 -0.58 -6.40 3.82
CA ASN A 40 0.74 -5.96 3.39
C ASN A 40 0.59 -5.22 2.06
N LEU A 41 1.13 -4.01 2.02
CA LEU A 41 1.26 -3.21 0.81
C LEU A 41 2.74 -3.13 0.44
N ASP A 42 3.11 -3.66 -0.72
CA ASP A 42 4.47 -3.56 -1.23
C ASP A 42 4.51 -2.62 -2.45
N LEU A 43 5.56 -1.80 -2.51
CA LEU A 43 5.83 -0.90 -3.61
C LEU A 43 7.20 -1.17 -4.17
N THR A 44 7.27 -1.43 -5.48
CA THR A 44 8.53 -1.58 -6.21
C THR A 44 8.59 -0.56 -7.33
N CYS A 45 9.72 0.13 -7.48
CA CYS A 45 9.96 1.07 -8.56
C CYS A 45 10.92 0.44 -9.56
N ASP A 46 10.48 0.28 -10.80
CA ASP A 46 11.32 -0.24 -11.86
C ASP A 46 12.32 0.82 -12.37
N PRO A 47 13.46 0.40 -12.95
CA PRO A 47 14.43 1.34 -13.53
C PRO A 47 13.87 2.24 -14.64
N ASP A 48 12.77 1.83 -15.28
CA ASP A 48 12.07 2.64 -16.29
C ASP A 48 11.10 3.69 -15.68
N GLY A 49 11.00 3.72 -14.35
CA GLY A 49 10.15 4.62 -13.58
C GLY A 49 8.73 4.11 -13.37
N SER A 50 8.38 2.93 -13.86
CA SER A 50 7.10 2.30 -13.55
C SER A 50 7.04 1.92 -12.07
N VAL A 51 5.84 1.94 -11.50
CA VAL A 51 5.63 1.58 -10.10
C VAL A 51 4.69 0.40 -10.04
N PHE A 52 5.18 -0.68 -9.45
CA PHE A 52 4.39 -1.85 -9.12
C PHE A 52 3.88 -1.74 -7.68
N MET A 53 2.57 -1.90 -7.51
CA MET A 53 1.91 -1.91 -6.22
C MET A 53 1.19 -3.25 -6.04
N SER A 54 1.57 -3.98 -5.00
CA SER A 54 0.87 -5.19 -4.56
C SER A 54 0.22 -4.95 -3.22
N PHE A 55 -1.04 -5.34 -3.08
CA PHE A 55 -1.76 -5.32 -1.82
C PHE A 55 -2.31 -6.71 -1.53
N SER A 56 -1.94 -7.25 -0.38
CA SER A 56 -2.51 -8.48 0.17
C SER A 56 -3.30 -8.15 1.43
N VAL A 57 -4.44 -8.81 1.63
CA VAL A 57 -5.25 -8.67 2.84
C VAL A 57 -5.89 -10.00 3.21
N GLY A 58 -5.87 -10.34 4.49
CA GLY A 58 -6.49 -11.56 4.97
C GLY A 58 -6.63 -11.58 6.49
N PRO A 59 -7.22 -12.66 7.05
CA PRO A 59 -7.26 -12.85 8.49
C PRO A 59 -5.83 -12.91 9.07
N VAL A 60 -5.66 -12.45 10.31
CA VAL A 60 -4.36 -12.48 11.00
C VAL A 60 -3.87 -13.93 11.12
N GLY A 61 -2.66 -14.20 10.61
CA GLY A 61 -2.05 -15.54 10.64
C GLY A 61 -2.63 -16.53 9.64
N ALA A 62 -3.47 -16.07 8.71
CA ALA A 62 -3.95 -16.88 7.61
C ALA A 62 -2.80 -17.28 6.67
N PRO A 63 -2.86 -18.47 6.06
CA PRO A 63 -1.92 -18.84 5.01
C PRO A 63 -2.16 -18.00 3.75
N PRO A 64 -1.16 -17.81 2.86
CA PRO A 64 -1.26 -16.93 1.71
C PRO A 64 -2.45 -17.22 0.77
N GLU A 65 -2.87 -18.47 0.64
CA GLU A 65 -4.02 -18.90 -0.17
C GLU A 65 -5.38 -18.39 0.35
N ASP A 66 -5.45 -18.00 1.62
CA ASP A 66 -6.65 -17.45 2.26
C ASP A 66 -6.66 -15.90 2.26
N CYS A 67 -5.62 -15.28 1.69
CA CYS A 67 -5.53 -13.84 1.53
C CYS A 67 -6.07 -13.41 0.16
N GLU A 68 -6.82 -12.31 0.13
CA GLU A 68 -7.14 -11.61 -1.10
C GLU A 68 -5.91 -10.81 -1.55
N TYR A 69 -5.67 -10.79 -2.86
CA TYR A 69 -4.49 -10.17 -3.44
C TYR A 69 -4.87 -9.33 -4.65
N THR A 70 -4.34 -8.11 -4.72
CA THR A 70 -4.57 -7.20 -5.85
C THR A 70 -3.27 -6.50 -6.23
N GLU A 71 -3.00 -6.46 -7.53
CA GLU A 71 -1.82 -5.81 -8.09
C GLU A 71 -2.21 -4.71 -9.06
N PHE A 72 -1.45 -3.62 -9.04
CA PHE A 72 -1.57 -2.51 -9.96
C PHE A 72 -0.20 -2.12 -10.50
N VAL A 73 -0.13 -1.93 -11.81
CA VAL A 73 1.05 -1.36 -12.46
C VAL A 73 0.72 0.06 -12.87
N PHE A 74 1.47 1.01 -12.33
CA PHE A 74 1.37 2.42 -12.69
C PHE A 74 2.51 2.77 -13.64
N SER A 75 2.15 3.37 -14.78
CA SER A 75 3.15 4.10 -15.58
C SER A 75 3.75 5.25 -14.77
N PRO A 76 4.96 5.74 -15.12
CA PRO A 76 5.60 6.87 -14.43
C PRO A 76 4.66 8.06 -14.24
N THR A 77 3.93 8.45 -15.29
CA THR A 77 2.98 9.57 -15.25
C THR A 77 1.83 9.35 -14.26
N GLN A 78 1.31 8.12 -14.17
CA GLN A 78 0.23 7.79 -13.22
C GLN A 78 0.75 7.82 -11.78
N ALA A 79 1.96 7.30 -11.54
CA ALA A 79 2.61 7.34 -10.24
C ALA A 79 2.85 8.79 -9.77
N ASP A 80 3.37 9.65 -10.65
CA ASP A 80 3.58 11.08 -10.37
C ASP A 80 2.27 11.82 -10.06
N THR A 81 1.22 11.52 -10.84
CA THR A 81 -0.12 12.10 -10.64
C THR A 81 -0.68 11.70 -9.27
N LEU A 82 -0.56 10.43 -8.90
CA LEU A 82 -1.01 9.91 -7.62
C LEU A 82 -0.24 10.55 -6.46
N ALA A 83 1.08 10.62 -6.54
CA ALA A 83 1.93 11.23 -5.53
C ALA A 83 1.57 12.70 -5.30
N THR A 84 1.38 13.45 -6.39
CA THR A 84 0.96 14.86 -6.34
C THR A 84 -0.40 15.00 -5.66
N PHE A 85 -1.36 14.17 -6.03
CA PHE A 85 -2.69 14.20 -5.42
C PHE A 85 -2.64 13.90 -3.92
N LEU A 86 -1.90 12.88 -3.50
CA LEU A 86 -1.76 12.51 -2.08
C LEU A 86 -1.07 13.60 -1.27
N ALA A 87 -0.04 14.25 -1.81
CA ALA A 87 0.63 15.38 -1.14
C ALA A 87 -0.29 16.60 -0.97
N SER A 88 -1.29 16.76 -1.83
CA SER A 88 -2.24 17.88 -1.79
C SER A 88 -3.42 17.67 -0.84
N ARG A 89 -3.63 16.45 -0.31
CA ARG A 89 -4.73 16.18 0.61
C ARG A 89 -4.47 16.86 1.97
N PRO A 90 -5.45 17.60 2.53
CA PRO A 90 -5.35 18.08 3.90
C PRO A 90 -5.16 16.87 4.82
N ARG A 91 -4.17 16.92 5.71
CA ARG A 91 -4.06 15.93 6.79
C ARG A 91 -5.31 16.07 7.64
N ALA A 92 -6.15 15.04 7.62
CA ALA A 92 -7.31 14.90 8.51
C ALA A 92 -6.83 14.72 9.96
#